data_AF-A0A2M8UNL2-F1
#
_entry.id   AF-A0A2M8UNL2-F1
#
_cell.length_a   1.000
_cell.length_b   1.000
_cell.length_c   1.000
_cell.angle_alpha   90.00
_cell.angle_beta   90.00
_cell.angle_gamma   90.00
#
_symmetry.space_group_name_H-M   'P 1'
#
loop_
_entity.id
_entity.type
_entity.pdbx_description
1 polymer ?
#
loop_
_entity_poly.entity_id
_entity_poly.type
_entity_poly.pdbx_seq_one_letter_code
_entity_poly.pdbx_strand_id
1 'polypeptide(L)'
;MDQQDRPVPTEVAADVRYLIRAEIDADILCRLLNQFALQGHVPAEVESSRREDWLDIALRVNTLPRHRAEVIAQRMRGMVSVCSVDLHAQGAETVLSAT
;
A
#
# COMPACT_ATOMS: atom_id res chain seq x y z
N MET A 1 -28.71 -29.24 -14.07
CA MET A 1 -29.10 -28.13 -13.16
C MET A 1 -27.80 -27.63 -12.58
N ASP A 2 -27.10 -26.89 -13.42
CA ASP A 2 -25.72 -26.48 -13.28
C ASP A 2 -25.73 -25.16 -12.52
N GLN A 3 -25.68 -25.25 -11.18
CA GLN A 3 -25.61 -24.08 -10.34
C GLN A 3 -24.14 -23.70 -10.15
N GLN A 4 -23.64 -23.03 -11.19
CA GLN A 4 -22.63 -21.96 -11.16
C GLN A 4 -21.67 -22.00 -9.95
N ASP A 5 -20.52 -22.63 -10.16
CA ASP A 5 -19.28 -22.28 -9.47
C ASP A 5 -18.95 -20.81 -9.83
N ARG A 6 -19.56 -19.87 -9.09
CA ARG A 6 -19.20 -18.46 -9.17
C ARG A 6 -17.86 -18.37 -8.43
N PRO A 7 -16.75 -18.00 -9.09
CA PRO A 7 -15.50 -17.80 -8.37
C PRO A 7 -15.78 -16.72 -7.33
N VAL A 8 -15.71 -17.09 -6.04
CA VAL A 8 -15.53 -16.12 -4.98
C VAL A 8 -14.30 -15.34 -5.41
N PRO A 9 -14.35 -14.01 -5.55
CA PRO A 9 -13.14 -13.23 -5.75
C PRO A 9 -12.32 -13.45 -4.48
N THR A 10 -11.45 -14.46 -4.52
CA THR A 10 -10.36 -14.60 -3.56
C THR A 10 -9.60 -13.31 -3.74
N GLU A 11 -9.85 -12.34 -2.86
CA GLU A 11 -9.08 -11.12 -2.78
C GLU A 11 -7.65 -11.54 -2.45
N VAL A 12 -6.89 -11.90 -3.48
CA VAL A 12 -5.56 -12.47 -3.35
C VAL A 12 -4.73 -11.41 -2.66
N ALA A 13 -4.16 -11.76 -1.50
CA ALA A 13 -3.20 -10.90 -0.83
C ALA A 13 -2.07 -10.61 -1.84
N ALA A 14 -1.86 -9.33 -2.12
CA ALA A 14 -0.87 -8.87 -3.07
C ALA A 14 0.31 -8.23 -2.32
N ASP A 15 1.50 -8.25 -2.92
CA ASP A 15 2.58 -7.41 -2.46
C ASP A 15 2.34 -5.99 -2.98
N VAL A 16 2.07 -5.10 -2.05
CA VAL A 16 1.71 -3.73 -2.33
C VAL A 16 2.80 -2.82 -1.81
N ARG A 17 3.33 -1.99 -2.70
CA ARG A 17 4.29 -0.94 -2.36
C ARG A 17 3.65 0.44 -2.52
N TYR A 18 3.65 1.21 -1.45
CA TYR A 18 3.28 2.61 -1.42
C TYR A 18 4.54 3.45 -1.56
N LEU A 19 4.56 4.35 -2.53
CA LEU A 19 5.58 5.38 -2.66
C LEU A 19 4.91 6.71 -2.35
N ILE A 20 5.35 7.35 -1.28
CA ILE A 20 4.71 8.54 -0.73
C ILE A 20 5.73 9.64 -0.74
N ARG A 21 5.36 10.78 -1.31
CA ARG A 21 6.10 12.03 -1.16
C ARG A 21 5.31 12.95 -0.27
N ALA A 22 5.93 13.38 0.82
CA ALA A 22 5.33 14.25 1.80
C ALA A 22 6.25 15.43 2.13
N GLU A 23 5.67 16.49 2.66
CA GLU A 23 6.42 17.57 3.29
C GLU A 23 7.16 17.06 4.53
N ILE A 24 8.25 17.75 4.88
CA ILE A 24 9.08 17.40 6.02
C ILE A 24 8.35 17.84 7.30
N ASP A 25 7.55 16.92 7.85
CA ASP A 25 6.90 17.06 9.15
C ASP A 25 7.45 16.00 10.12
N ALA A 26 7.61 16.35 11.39
CA ALA A 26 8.15 15.47 12.40
C ALA A 26 7.22 14.27 12.70
N ASP A 27 5.90 14.44 12.50
CA ASP A 27 4.92 13.41 12.84
C ASP A 27 4.40 12.60 11.64
N ILE A 28 4.83 12.92 10.42
CA ILE A 28 4.28 12.34 9.18
C ILE A 28 4.43 10.81 9.13
N LEU A 29 5.59 10.29 9.54
CA LEU A 29 5.84 8.85 9.60
C LEU A 29 4.89 8.18 10.59
N CYS A 30 4.72 8.77 11.78
CA CYS A 30 3.79 8.26 12.78
C CYS A 30 2.35 8.28 12.28
N ARG A 31 1.90 9.35 11.63
CA ARG A 31 0.55 9.46 11.07
C ARG A 31 0.29 8.43 9.97
N LEU A 32 1.27 8.22 9.08
CA LEU A 32 1.18 7.21 8.02
C LEU A 32 1.11 5.81 8.60
N LEU A 33 2.02 5.46 9.52
CA LEU A 33 2.04 4.15 10.17
C LEU A 33 0.77 3.92 11.00
N ASN A 34 0.22 4.97 11.61
CA ASN A 34 -1.02 4.89 12.36
C ASN A 34 -2.21 4.46 11.49
N GLN A 35 -2.25 4.84 10.21
CA GLN A 35 -3.32 4.39 9.30
C GLN A 35 -3.34 2.86 9.13
N PHE A 36 -2.17 2.23 9.13
CA PHE A 36 -2.05 0.77 9.06
C PHE A 36 -2.33 0.12 10.41
N ALA A 37 -1.80 0.69 11.49
CA ALA A 37 -1.98 0.20 12.86
C ALA A 37 -3.47 0.13 13.25
N LEU A 38 -4.25 1.17 12.92
CA LEU A 38 -5.70 1.20 13.19
C LEU A 38 -6.48 0.10 12.47
N GLN A 39 -5.93 -0.45 11.39
CA GLN A 39 -6.53 -1.53 10.61
C GLN A 39 -5.92 -2.91 10.94
N GLY A 40 -4.97 -2.97 11.87
CA GLY A 40 -4.25 -4.19 12.23
C GLY A 40 -3.29 -4.68 11.14
N HIS A 41 -2.92 -3.83 10.18
CA HIS A 41 -1.96 -4.17 9.14
C HIS A 41 -0.56 -3.75 9.57
N VAL A 42 0.40 -4.66 9.47
CA VAL A 42 1.81 -4.38 9.76
C VAL A 42 2.55 -4.33 8.43
N PRO A 43 3.20 -3.19 8.09
CA PRO A 43 4.05 -3.11 6.91
C PRO A 43 5.22 -4.10 7.03
N ALA A 44 5.51 -4.80 5.94
CA ALA A 44 6.67 -5.68 5.84
C ALA A 44 7.98 -4.88 5.81
N GLU A 45 7.98 -3.72 5.13
CA GLU A 45 9.11 -2.81 5.08
C GLU A 45 8.63 -1.36 5.10
N VAL A 46 9.45 -0.50 5.70
CA VAL A 46 9.26 0.95 5.75
C VAL A 46 10.62 1.59 5.52
N GLU A 47 10.73 2.36 4.45
CA GLU A 47 11.90 3.15 4.13
C GLU A 47 11.50 4.63 4.13
N SER A 48 12.37 5.47 4.69
CA SER A 48 12.18 6.92 4.68
C SER A 48 13.48 7.60 4.32
N SER A 49 13.46 8.44 3.30
CA SER A 49 14.60 9.21 2.82
C SER A 49 14.24 10.68 2.79
N ARG A 50 14.93 11.47 3.61
CA ARG A 50 14.80 12.94 3.59
C ARG A 50 15.58 13.49 2.40
N ARG A 51 14.90 14.27 1.56
CA ARG A 51 15.48 15.12 0.52
C ARG A 51 15.50 16.57 1.01
N GLU A 52 16.03 17.49 0.19
CA GLU A 52 16.14 18.91 0.57
C GLU A 52 14.77 19.51 0.94
N ASP A 53 13.75 19.28 0.11
CA ASP A 53 12.43 19.93 0.29
C ASP A 53 11.29 18.95 0.66
N TRP A 54 11.52 17.64 0.62
CA TRP A 54 10.49 16.63 0.90
C TRP A 54 11.04 15.37 1.57
N LEU A 55 10.13 14.59 2.13
CA LEU A 55 10.37 13.25 2.66
C LEU A 55 9.79 12.23 1.68
N ASP A 56 10.66 11.42 1.08
CA ASP A 56 10.25 10.26 0.30
C ASP A 56 10.11 9.07 1.25
N ILE A 57 8.96 8.39 1.20
CA ILE A 57 8.63 7.30 2.10
C ILE A 57 8.12 6.13 1.25
N ALA A 58 8.73 4.96 1.40
CA ALA A 58 8.26 3.74 0.77
C ALA A 58 7.77 2.76 1.83
N LEU A 59 6.56 2.23 1.66
CA LEU A 59 6.02 1.19 2.54
C LEU A 59 5.64 -0.04 1.72
N ARG A 60 6.02 -1.23 2.18
CA ARG A 60 5.61 -2.50 1.57
C ARG A 60 4.68 -3.26 2.48
N VAL A 61 3.58 -3.78 1.95
CA VAL A 61 2.58 -4.58 2.67
C VAL A 61 2.23 -5.78 1.81
N ASN A 62 2.41 -6.99 2.33
CA ASN A 62 2.23 -8.26 1.62
C ASN A 62 0.92 -9.00 1.97
N THR A 63 0.12 -8.42 2.86
CA THR A 63 -1.11 -9.03 3.40
C THR A 63 -2.38 -8.30 2.97
N LEU A 64 -2.27 -7.35 2.03
CA LEU A 64 -3.35 -6.44 1.73
C LEU A 64 -3.98 -6.73 0.36
N PRO A 65 -5.31 -6.87 0.27
CA PRO A 65 -5.96 -6.92 -1.02
C PRO A 65 -5.94 -5.55 -1.70
N ARG A 66 -5.86 -5.54 -3.03
CA ARG A 66 -5.69 -4.32 -3.84
C ARG A 66 -6.74 -3.26 -3.54
N HIS A 67 -8.01 -3.64 -3.37
CA HIS A 67 -9.07 -2.68 -3.07
C HIS A 67 -8.81 -1.94 -1.75
N ARG A 68 -8.42 -2.66 -0.69
CA ARG A 68 -8.05 -2.01 0.57
C ARG A 68 -6.80 -1.17 0.44
N ALA A 69 -5.86 -1.60 -0.39
CA ALA A 69 -4.66 -0.82 -0.67
C ALA A 69 -4.97 0.54 -1.27
N GLU A 70 -5.89 0.56 -2.24
CA GLU A 70 -6.36 1.80 -2.87
C GLU A 70 -7.09 2.70 -1.88
N VAL A 71 -7.92 2.14 -0.97
CA VAL A 71 -8.60 2.92 0.07
C VAL A 71 -7.59 3.57 1.03
N ILE A 72 -6.55 2.84 1.44
CA ILE A 72 -5.48 3.39 2.29
C ILE A 72 -4.70 4.48 1.56
N ALA A 73 -4.31 4.23 0.30
CA ALA A 73 -3.62 5.21 -0.53
C ALA A 73 -4.46 6.49 -0.68
N GLN A 74 -5.78 6.36 -0.89
CA GLN A 74 -6.66 7.49 -1.01
C GLN A 74 -6.78 8.29 0.29
N ARG A 75 -6.79 7.62 1.46
CA ARG A 75 -6.73 8.31 2.75
C ARG A 75 -5.44 9.08 2.95
N MET A 76 -4.31 8.51 2.53
CA MET A 76 -3.00 9.19 2.62
C MET A 76 -2.95 10.43 1.73
N ARG A 77 -3.50 10.36 0.51
CA ARG A 77 -3.62 11.52 -0.39
C ARG A 77 -4.49 12.65 0.18
N GLY A 78 -5.37 12.35 1.13
CA GLY A 78 -6.17 13.35 1.84
C GLY A 78 -5.44 14.04 2.99
N MET A 79 -4.22 13.63 3.33
CA MET A 79 -3.43 14.28 4.38
C MET A 79 -2.76 15.54 3.82
N VAL A 80 -2.88 16.65 4.55
CA VAL A 80 -2.33 17.96 4.13
C VAL A 80 -0.83 17.89 3.84
N SER A 81 -0.07 17.14 4.64
CA SER A 81 1.38 17.01 4.48
C SER A 81 1.80 16.05 3.35
N VAL A 82 0.87 15.37 2.66
CA VAL A 82 1.19 14.38 1.62
C VAL A 82 1.00 15.01 0.24
N CYS A 83 2.10 15.16 -0.51
CA CYS A 83 2.10 15.74 -1.84
C CYS A 83 1.65 14.75 -2.90
N SER A 84 2.07 13.48 -2.80
CA SER A 84 1.75 12.43 -3.78
C SER A 84 1.83 11.04 -3.14
N VAL A 85 0.99 10.13 -3.64
CA VAL A 85 1.00 8.72 -3.25
C VAL A 85 0.82 7.87 -4.50
N ASP A 86 1.85 7.11 -4.84
CA ASP A 86 1.82 6.08 -5.88
C ASP A 86 1.66 4.70 -5.24
N LEU A 87 0.80 3.89 -5.84
CA LEU A 87 0.48 2.56 -5.38
C LEU A 87 0.90 1.55 -6.43
N HIS A 88 1.86 0.70 -6.10
CA HIS A 88 2.29 -0.41 -6.93
C HIS A 88 1.83 -1.72 -6.28
N ALA A 89 0.75 -2.29 -6.79
CA ALA A 89 0.37 -3.66 -6.44
C ALA A 89 1.04 -4.61 -7.43
N GLN A 90 2.01 -5.38 -6.96
CA GLN A 90 2.48 -6.56 -7.68
C GLN A 90 1.43 -7.64 -7.40
N GLY A 91 0.59 -7.91 -8.41
CA GLY A 91 -0.22 -9.13 -8.36
C GLY A 91 0.72 -10.32 -8.19
N ALA A 92 0.27 -11.38 -7.52
CA ALA A 92 0.89 -12.68 -7.65
C ALA A 92 0.75 -13.10 -9.13
N GLU A 93 1.61 -12.55 -9.99
CA GLU A 93 1.85 -13.04 -11.31
C GLU A 93 2.48 -14.40 -11.04
N THR A 94 1.69 -15.46 -11.15
CA THR A 94 2.20 -16.81 -11.32
C THR A 94 3.22 -16.71 -12.44
N VAL A 95 4.50 -16.66 -12.06
CA VAL A 95 5.62 -16.89 -12.97
C VAL A 95 5.55 -18.38 -13.32
N LEU A 96 4.59 -18.73 -14.18
CA LEU A 96 4.58 -19.97 -14.92
C LEU A 96 5.46 -19.74 -16.14
N SER A 97 6.76 -19.53 -15.88
CA SER A 97 7.77 -19.62 -16.93
C SER A 97 8.01 -21.09 -17.20
N ALA A 98 7.23 -21.61 -18.14
CA ALA A 98 7.60 -22.79 -18.89
C ALA A 98 8.82 -22.45 -19.75
N THR A 99 9.92 -23.17 -19.56
CA THR A 99 10.75 -23.71 -20.66
C THR A 99 11.65 -24.82 -20.15
#